data_AF-A0A440KLR7-F1
#
_entry.id   AF-A0A440KLR7-F1
#
_cell.length_a   1.000
_cell.length_b   1.000
_cell.length_c   1.000
_cell.angle_alpha   90.00
_cell.angle_beta   90.00
_cell.angle_gamma   90.00
#
_symmetry.space_group_name_H-M   'P 1'
#
loop_
_entity.id
_entity.type
_entity.pdbx_description
1 polymer ?
#
loop_
_entity_poly.entity_id
_entity_poly.type
_entity_poly.pdbx_seq_one_letter_code
_entity_poly.pdbx_strand_id
1 'polypeptide(L)'
;MDQDPKERIKAERRAALNAACDLVGGEAKLGELLGKSRSHVSTWKLRGMIPAEMAIPIERVSGVPRHVLRPDLYPVEEAST
;
A
#
# COMPACT_ATOMS: atom_id res chain seq x y z
N MET A 1 -8.64 13.63 -22.68
CA MET A 1 -8.93 12.56 -21.70
C MET A 1 -7.91 12.71 -20.59
N ASP A 2 -8.06 13.78 -19.81
CA ASP A 2 -7.14 14.15 -18.75
C ASP A 2 -7.45 13.30 -17.54
N GLN A 3 -6.73 12.18 -17.39
CA GLN A 3 -6.85 11.36 -16.19
C GLN A 3 -6.46 12.19 -14.97
N ASP A 4 -7.44 12.45 -14.09
CA ASP A 4 -7.26 13.18 -12.85
C ASP A 4 -6.06 12.60 -12.07
N PRO A 5 -5.07 13.43 -11.66
CA PRO A 5 -3.89 12.97 -10.94
C PRO A 5 -4.20 12.11 -9.71
N LYS A 6 -5.33 12.34 -9.04
CA LYS A 6 -5.75 11.56 -7.86
C LYS A 6 -6.12 10.14 -8.22
N GLU A 7 -6.75 9.92 -9.38
CA GLU A 7 -7.11 8.56 -9.81
C GLU A 7 -5.87 7.74 -10.19
N ARG A 8 -4.81 8.37 -10.72
CA ARG A 8 -3.52 7.69 -10.94
C ARG A 8 -2.88 7.26 -9.62
N ILE A 9 -2.77 8.18 -8.66
CA ILE A 9 -2.20 7.89 -7.32
C ILE A 9 -3.00 6.77 -6.62
N LYS A 10 -4.33 6.82 -6.70
CA LYS A 10 -5.21 5.79 -6.15
C LYS A 10 -4.97 4.42 -6.80
N ALA A 11 -4.82 4.38 -8.12
CA ALA A 11 -4.54 3.15 -8.86
C ALA A 11 -3.16 2.56 -8.49
N GLU A 12 -2.14 3.41 -8.38
CA GLU A 12 -0.78 3.01 -7.97
C GLU A 12 -0.77 2.42 -6.56
N ARG A 13 -1.40 3.10 -5.59
CA ARG A 13 -1.53 2.59 -4.22
C ARG A 13 -2.29 1.27 -4.15
N ARG A 14 -3.33 1.12 -4.97
CA ARG A 14 -4.07 -0.14 -5.07
C ARG A 14 -3.19 -1.26 -5.63
N ALA A 15 -2.37 -0.97 -6.64
CA ALA A 15 -1.42 -1.93 -7.20
C ALA A 15 -0.36 -2.34 -6.17
N ALA A 16 0.18 -1.39 -5.41
CA ALA A 16 1.13 -1.65 -4.33
C ALA A 16 0.55 -2.58 -3.26
N LEU A 17 -0.72 -2.33 -2.86
CA LEU A 17 -1.38 -3.16 -1.86
C LEU A 17 -1.77 -4.54 -2.40
N ASN A 18 -2.08 -4.66 -3.70
CA ASN A 18 -2.24 -5.96 -4.35
C ASN A 18 -0.94 -6.76 -4.31
N ALA A 19 0.18 -6.16 -4.70
CA ALA A 19 1.48 -6.82 -4.64
C ALA A 19 1.82 -7.28 -3.22
N ALA A 20 1.54 -6.45 -2.21
CA ALA A 20 1.72 -6.82 -0.81
C ALA A 20 0.84 -8.01 -0.41
N CYS A 21 -0.41 -8.06 -0.88
CA CYS A 21 -1.28 -9.23 -0.66
C CYS A 21 -0.71 -10.48 -1.34
N ASP A 22 -0.30 -10.39 -2.60
CA ASP A 22 0.16 -11.54 -3.38
C ASP A 22 1.45 -12.14 -2.77
N LEU A 23 2.38 -11.30 -2.29
CA LEU A 23 3.63 -11.74 -1.65
C LEU A 23 3.40 -12.47 -0.32
N VAL A 24 2.35 -12.14 0.43
CA VAL A 24 2.06 -12.79 1.72
C VAL A 24 1.03 -13.92 1.62
N GLY A 25 0.41 -14.14 0.46
CA GLY A 25 -0.61 -15.18 0.26
C GLY A 25 -2.07 -14.72 0.38
N GLY A 26 -2.34 -13.43 0.20
CA GLY A 26 -3.67 -12.85 0.01
C GLY A 26 -4.10 -11.83 1.08
N GLU A 27 -5.23 -11.16 0.85
CA GLU A 27 -5.77 -10.11 1.73
C GLU A 27 -6.01 -10.59 3.17
N ALA A 28 -6.48 -11.84 3.32
CA ALA A 28 -6.75 -12.42 4.63
C ALA A 28 -5.46 -12.64 5.41
N LYS A 29 -4.42 -13.17 4.74
CA LYS A 29 -3.12 -13.40 5.37
C LYS A 29 -2.41 -12.09 5.70
N LEU A 30 -2.50 -11.09 4.81
CA LEU A 30 -2.00 -9.75 5.09
C LEU A 30 -2.70 -9.14 6.30
N GLY A 31 -4.03 -9.26 6.39
CA GLY A 31 -4.79 -8.82 7.56
C GLY A 31 -4.29 -9.48 8.85
N GLU A 32 -4.20 -10.82 8.86
CA GLU A 32 -3.74 -11.61 10.01
C GLU A 32 -2.36 -11.15 10.50
N LEU A 33 -1.38 -11.03 9.60
CA LEU A 33 -0.01 -10.58 9.92
C LEU A 33 0.03 -9.15 10.49
N LEU A 34 -0.95 -8.32 10.14
CA LEU A 34 -1.07 -6.93 10.59
C LEU A 34 -1.99 -6.76 11.81
N GLY A 35 -2.56 -7.86 12.34
CA GLY A 35 -3.56 -7.79 13.41
C GLY A 35 -4.86 -7.08 12.99
N LYS A 36 -5.21 -7.14 11.70
CA LYS A 36 -6.41 -6.54 11.10
C LYS A 36 -7.28 -7.61 10.43
N SER A 37 -8.55 -7.27 10.19
CA SER A 37 -9.42 -8.14 9.38
C SER A 37 -9.14 -7.96 7.88
N ARG A 38 -9.44 -9.00 7.09
CA ARG A 38 -9.44 -8.93 5.61
C ARG A 38 -10.20 -7.72 5.09
N SER A 39 -11.33 -7.37 5.70
CA SER A 39 -12.18 -6.24 5.30
C SER A 39 -11.48 -4.89 5.41
N HIS A 40 -10.55 -4.70 6.36
CA HIS A 40 -9.73 -3.49 6.43
C HIS A 40 -8.85 -3.37 5.19
N VAL A 41 -8.14 -4.44 4.83
CA VAL A 41 -7.29 -4.49 3.64
C VAL A 41 -8.09 -4.21 2.37
N SER A 42 -9.25 -4.86 2.23
CA SER A 42 -10.16 -4.63 1.10
C SER A 42 -10.64 -3.17 1.02
N THR A 43 -10.95 -2.55 2.16
CA THR A 43 -11.35 -1.13 2.23
C THR A 43 -10.21 -0.21 1.79
N TRP A 44 -8.97 -0.48 2.19
CA TRP A 44 -7.80 0.30 1.77
C TRP A 44 -7.59 0.19 0.25
N LYS A 45 -7.76 -1.00 -0.33
CA LYS A 45 -7.67 -1.25 -1.78
C LYS A 45 -8.75 -0.50 -2.55
N LEU A 46 -10.00 -0.55 -2.09
CA LEU A 46 -11.13 0.13 -2.73
C LEU A 46 -10.96 1.64 -2.71
N ARG A 47 -10.51 2.19 -1.58
CA ARG A 47 -10.29 3.63 -1.40
C ARG A 47 -8.97 4.12 -1.99
N GLY A 48 -8.03 3.23 -2.31
CA GLY A 48 -6.65 3.57 -2.68
C GLY A 48 -5.96 4.41 -1.60
N MET A 49 -6.25 4.11 -0.33
CA MET A 49 -5.76 4.86 0.82
C MET A 49 -5.26 3.89 1.88
N ILE A 50 -3.95 3.95 2.13
CA ILE A 50 -3.27 3.17 3.16
C ILE A 50 -3.06 4.10 4.37
N PRO A 51 -3.49 3.74 5.59
CA PRO A 51 -3.21 4.55 6.78
C PRO A 51 -1.71 4.77 6.97
N ALA A 52 -1.32 5.95 7.47
CA ALA A 52 0.10 6.32 7.63
C ALA A 52 0.86 5.32 8.51
N GLU A 53 0.22 4.90 9.60
CA GLU A 53 0.74 3.91 10.55
C GLU A 53 0.96 2.53 9.94
N MET A 54 0.29 2.19 8.82
CA MET A 54 0.36 0.86 8.20
C MET A 54 1.46 0.72 7.16
N ALA A 55 2.08 1.81 6.70
CA ALA A 55 3.12 1.74 5.67
C ALA A 55 4.33 0.89 6.10
N ILE A 56 4.85 1.12 7.32
CA ILE A 56 5.99 0.38 7.87
C ILE A 56 5.61 -1.08 8.21
N PRO A 57 4.47 -1.36 8.90
CA PRO A 57 4.02 -2.73 9.13
C PRO A 57 3.85 -3.53 7.83
N ILE A 58 3.24 -2.96 6.79
CA ILE A 58 3.06 -3.65 5.51
C ILE A 58 4.42 -3.94 4.86
N GLU A 59 5.36 -2.99 4.85
CA GLU A 59 6.72 -3.22 4.35
C GLU A 59 7.41 -4.38 5.08
N ARG A 60 7.32 -4.41 6.40
CA ARG A 60 7.96 -5.46 7.21
C ARG A 60 7.43 -6.86 6.92
N VAL A 61 6.13 -7.01 6.70
CA VAL A 61 5.51 -8.33 6.49
C VAL A 61 5.46 -8.77 5.04
N SER A 62 5.41 -7.83 4.09
CA SER A 62 5.27 -8.13 2.66
C SER A 62 6.52 -7.85 1.83
N GLY A 63 7.48 -7.08 2.34
CA GLY A 63 8.66 -6.63 1.59
C GLY A 63 8.37 -5.49 0.59
N VAL A 64 7.12 -5.05 0.42
CA VAL A 64 6.80 -3.92 -0.47
C VAL A 64 7.27 -2.61 0.17
N PRO A 65 8.13 -1.82 -0.50
CA PRO A 65 8.68 -0.61 0.10
C PRO A 65 7.61 0.43 0.43
N ARG A 66 7.75 1.11 1.57
CA ARG A 66 6.83 2.17 2.04
C ARG A 66 6.68 3.33 1.05
N HIS A 67 7.69 3.64 0.25
CA HIS A 67 7.62 4.69 -0.78
C HIS A 67 6.72 4.30 -1.96
N VAL A 68 6.51 3.00 -2.21
CA VAL A 68 5.53 2.52 -3.19
C VAL A 68 4.12 2.54 -2.60
N LEU A 69 3.98 2.22 -1.30
CA LEU A 69 2.70 2.20 -0.59
C LEU A 69 2.15 3.62 -0.31
N ARG A 70 3.02 4.53 0.12
CA ARG A 70 2.71 5.92 0.51
C ARG A 70 3.80 6.87 0.00
N PRO A 71 3.88 7.11 -1.32
CA PRO A 71 4.85 8.04 -1.90
C PRO A 71 4.69 9.48 -1.38
N ASP A 72 3.50 9.82 -0.89
CA ASP A 72 3.20 11.13 -0.27
C ASP A 72 3.82 11.31 1.12
N LEU A 73 4.14 10.22 1.84
CA LEU A 73 4.80 10.27 3.14
C LEU A 73 6.27 9.87 3.08
N TYR A 74 6.60 8.99 2.15
CA TYR A 74 7.94 8.47 1.94
C TYR A 74 8.29 8.70 0.48
N PRO A 75 8.60 9.94 0.07
CA PRO A 75 9.16 10.15 -1.26
C PRO A 75 10.43 9.30 -1.38
N VAL A 76 10.68 8.78 -2.58
CA VAL A 76 12.02 8.29 -2.90
C VAL A 76 12.87 9.54 -2.89
N GLU A 77 13.50 9.87 -1.76
CA GLU A 77 14.61 10.81 -1.77
C GLU A 77 15.57 10.21 -2.80
N GLU A 78 15.67 10.84 -3.97
CA GLU A 78 16.84 10.67 -4.81
C GLU A 78 17.98 10.95 -3.86
N ALA A 79 18.66 9.88 -3.44
CA ALA A 79 19.70 9.93 -2.46
C ALA A 79 20.59 11.10 -2.85
N SER A 80 20.55 12.17 -2.04
CA SER A 80 21.41 13.31 -2.25
C SER A 80 22.83 12.76 -2.17
N THR A 81 23.44 12.61 -3.33
CA THR A 81 24.86 12.27 -3.47
C THR A 81 25.68 13.55 -3.52
#